data_AF-M6V5J4-F1
#
_entry.id   AF-M6V5J4-F1
#
_cell.length_a   1.000
_cell.length_b   1.000
_cell.length_c   1.000
_cell.angle_alpha   90.00
_cell.angle_beta   90.00
_cell.angle_gamma   90.00
#
_symmetry.space_group_name_H-M   'P 1'
#
loop_
_entity.id
_entity.type
_entity.pdbx_description
1 polymer ?
#
loop_
_entity_poly.entity_id
_entity_poly.type
_entity_poly.pdbx_seq_one_letter_code
_entity_poly.pdbx_strand_id
1 'polypeptide(L)'
;MKNEIIQSVLMKLLYGAQLDCIRIYKIFLEIGFNQIGKKELPTTIWFATNNSLYVNTNITSIDRTADYYEKRAAVIKDLFYLIGEEVSCVTVSEKGELSIVIGDKTLFLFREEDEFEEVWEIMDNSTSNFADHEWYITLLDDGDFELKCPELPKN
;
A
#
# COMPACT_ATOMS: atom_id res chain seq x y z
N MET A 1 -11.32 10.48 12.99
CA MET A 1 -12.08 9.23 13.17
C MET A 1 -11.96 8.25 12.00
N LYS A 2 -12.35 8.58 10.76
CA LYS A 2 -12.25 7.63 9.62
C LYS A 2 -10.80 7.21 9.32
N ASN A 3 -9.86 8.17 9.23
CA ASN A 3 -8.44 7.86 8.97
C ASN A 3 -7.77 7.12 10.15
N GLU A 4 -8.23 7.30 11.39
CA GLU A 4 -7.73 6.56 12.55
C GLU A 4 -8.16 5.08 12.48
N ILE A 5 -9.39 4.81 12.03
CA ILE A 5 -9.87 3.45 11.77
C ILE A 5 -9.04 2.82 10.64
N ILE A 6 -8.86 3.53 9.52
CA ILE A 6 -8.07 3.04 8.39
C ILE A 6 -6.62 2.77 8.81
N GLN A 7 -5.97 3.69 9.51
CA GLN A 7 -4.64 3.49 10.06
C GLN A 7 -4.57 2.26 10.97
N SER A 8 -5.55 2.08 11.86
CA SER A 8 -5.59 0.92 12.76
C SER A 8 -5.70 -0.40 11.99
N VAL A 9 -6.56 -0.45 10.97
CA VAL A 9 -6.72 -1.64 10.12
C VAL A 9 -5.44 -1.91 9.33
N LEU A 10 -4.86 -0.89 8.69
CA LEU A 10 -3.60 -1.01 7.94
C LEU A 10 -2.44 -1.45 8.81
N MET A 11 -2.33 -0.90 10.02
CA MET A 11 -1.33 -1.34 11.00
C MET A 11 -1.51 -2.82 11.35
N LYS A 12 -2.73 -3.29 11.61
CA LYS A 12 -2.99 -4.71 11.88
C LYS A 12 -2.53 -5.61 10.72
N LEU A 13 -2.80 -5.18 9.50
CA LEU A 13 -2.53 -5.94 8.29
C LEU A 13 -1.04 -5.97 7.96
N LEU A 14 -0.40 -4.82 7.91
CA LEU A 14 0.94 -4.69 7.34
C LEU A 14 2.04 -4.79 8.40
N TYR A 15 1.82 -4.41 9.66
CA TYR A 15 2.89 -4.43 10.67
C TYR A 15 3.50 -5.83 10.85
N GLY A 16 4.81 -5.97 10.64
CA GLY A 16 5.53 -7.25 10.66
C GLY A 16 5.28 -8.14 9.44
N ALA A 17 4.55 -7.67 8.43
CA ALA A 17 4.47 -8.35 7.14
C ALA A 17 5.78 -8.13 6.37
N GLN A 18 6.21 -9.14 5.64
CA GLN A 18 7.44 -9.09 4.85
C GLN A 18 7.12 -8.71 3.41
N LEU A 19 7.86 -7.75 2.85
CA LEU A 19 7.78 -7.48 1.42
C LEU A 19 8.34 -8.68 0.64
N ASP A 20 7.52 -9.33 -0.16
CA ASP A 20 7.82 -10.62 -0.79
C ASP A 20 7.95 -10.53 -2.31
N CYS A 21 7.05 -9.79 -2.96
CA CYS A 21 7.06 -9.71 -4.42
C CYS A 21 6.50 -8.40 -4.96
N ILE A 22 6.89 -8.08 -6.19
CA ILE A 22 6.50 -6.86 -6.90
C ILE A 22 6.04 -7.27 -8.30
N ARG A 23 4.88 -6.77 -8.75
CA ARG A 23 4.36 -6.97 -10.10
C ARG A 23 4.18 -5.64 -10.78
N ILE A 24 4.76 -5.54 -11.97
CA ILE A 24 4.83 -4.28 -12.72
C ILE A 24 3.94 -4.42 -13.95
N TYR A 25 2.93 -3.56 -14.01
CA TYR A 25 2.05 -3.43 -15.16
C TYR A 25 2.29 -2.10 -15.85
N LYS A 26 1.73 -1.95 -17.05
CA LYS A 26 1.92 -0.73 -17.85
C LYS A 26 1.43 0.53 -17.13
N ILE A 27 0.37 0.41 -16.32
CA ILE A 27 -0.31 1.56 -15.69
C ILE A 27 -0.45 1.43 -14.17
N PHE A 28 -0.09 0.30 -13.57
CA PHE A 28 -0.18 0.10 -12.12
C PHE A 28 0.91 -0.85 -11.61
N LEU A 29 1.11 -0.87 -10.29
CA LEU A 29 2.12 -1.64 -9.58
C LEU A 29 1.41 -2.35 -8.45
N GLU A 30 1.75 -3.61 -8.26
CA GLU A 30 1.30 -4.39 -7.12
C GLU A 30 2.49 -4.80 -6.28
N ILE A 31 2.31 -4.69 -4.97
CA ILE A 31 3.31 -4.97 -3.96
C ILE A 31 2.70 -6.03 -3.04
N GLY A 32 3.31 -7.20 -3.02
CA GLY A 32 2.86 -8.35 -2.24
C GLY A 32 3.58 -8.42 -0.90
N PHE A 33 2.80 -8.44 0.17
CA PHE A 33 3.26 -8.60 1.55
C PHE A 33 2.86 -9.97 2.08
N ASN A 34 3.84 -10.75 2.51
CA ASN A 34 3.60 -12.05 3.11
C ASN A 34 3.36 -11.93 4.61
N GLN A 35 2.35 -12.63 5.10
CA GLN A 35 1.84 -12.55 6.48
C GLN A 35 2.22 -13.80 7.30
N ILE A 36 3.37 -14.42 6.99
CA ILE A 36 3.80 -15.66 7.65
C ILE A 36 3.73 -15.49 9.18
N GLY A 37 3.00 -16.40 9.83
CA GLY A 37 2.83 -16.40 11.29
C GLY A 37 1.58 -15.68 11.81
N LYS A 38 0.85 -14.94 10.96
CA LYS A 38 -0.40 -14.27 11.35
C LYS A 38 -1.62 -15.13 10.99
N LYS A 39 -2.01 -16.02 11.91
CA LYS A 39 -3.07 -17.04 11.69
C LYS A 39 -4.46 -16.49 11.36
N GLU A 40 -4.75 -15.24 11.73
CA GLU A 40 -6.05 -14.59 11.52
C GLU A 40 -6.07 -13.72 10.25
N LEU A 41 -4.97 -13.66 9.51
CA LEU A 41 -4.85 -12.86 8.31
C LEU A 41 -4.60 -13.75 7.09
N PRO A 42 -5.02 -13.30 5.89
CA PRO A 42 -4.65 -13.95 4.65
C PRO A 42 -3.14 -14.11 4.51
N THR A 43 -2.70 -15.19 3.87
CA THR A 43 -1.26 -15.47 3.69
C THR A 43 -0.55 -14.33 2.96
N THR A 44 -1.21 -13.71 1.99
CA THR A 44 -0.65 -12.60 1.23
C THR A 44 -1.65 -11.45 1.15
N ILE A 45 -1.14 -10.25 1.42
CA ILE A 45 -1.84 -8.99 1.21
C ILE A 45 -1.19 -8.25 0.04
N TRP A 46 -2.01 -7.78 -0.89
CA TRP A 46 -1.56 -7.04 -2.05
C TRP A 46 -1.91 -5.58 -1.91
N PHE A 47 -0.93 -4.70 -2.07
CA PHE A 47 -1.13 -3.26 -2.27
C PHE A 47 -1.01 -2.96 -3.76
N ALA A 48 -2.08 -2.50 -4.39
CA ALA A 48 -2.12 -2.10 -5.78
C ALA A 48 -2.25 -0.58 -5.89
N THR A 49 -1.47 0.03 -6.79
CA THR A 49 -1.59 1.46 -7.08
C THR A 49 -1.17 1.84 -8.49
N ASN A 50 -1.97 2.69 -9.14
CA ASN A 50 -1.60 3.45 -10.33
C ASN A 50 -0.98 4.81 -10.00
N ASN A 51 -1.08 5.26 -8.74
CA ASN A 51 -0.61 6.54 -8.27
C ASN A 51 0.92 6.69 -8.33
N SER A 52 1.33 7.95 -8.32
CA SER A 52 2.71 8.32 -8.02
C SER A 52 3.11 7.83 -6.63
N LEU A 53 4.13 6.97 -6.62
CA LEU A 53 4.68 6.35 -5.43
C LEU A 53 6.13 6.80 -5.25
N TYR A 54 6.60 6.86 -4.00
CA TYR A 54 7.97 7.22 -3.69
C TYR A 54 8.53 6.26 -2.65
N VAL A 55 9.82 5.94 -2.75
CA VAL A 55 10.52 5.11 -1.77
C VAL A 55 11.81 5.83 -1.41
N ASN A 56 11.96 6.23 -0.15
CA ASN A 56 13.12 7.02 0.27
C ASN A 56 13.37 6.88 1.78
N THR A 57 14.59 7.18 2.22
CA THR A 57 14.94 7.26 3.65
C THR A 57 14.37 8.52 4.30
N ASN A 58 14.14 9.57 3.51
CA ASN A 58 13.54 10.82 3.97
C ASN A 58 12.50 11.35 2.96
N ILE A 59 11.23 11.38 3.38
CA ILE A 59 10.10 11.84 2.56
C ILE A 59 10.22 13.34 2.21
N THR A 60 10.83 14.15 3.08
CA THR A 60 10.97 15.61 2.86
C THR A 60 11.92 15.96 1.72
N SER A 61 12.75 15.02 1.26
CA SER A 61 13.70 15.21 0.16
C SER A 61 13.22 14.67 -1.19
N ILE A 62 11.95 14.28 -1.29
CA ILE A 62 11.40 13.73 -2.52
C ILE A 62 11.21 14.83 -3.57
N ASP A 63 11.82 14.65 -4.74
CA ASP A 63 11.53 15.45 -5.92
C ASP A 63 10.21 15.01 -6.56
N ARG A 64 9.20 15.88 -6.45
CA ARG A 64 7.85 15.64 -7.00
C ARG A 64 7.74 16.06 -8.47
N THR A 65 8.78 16.65 -9.05
CA THR A 65 8.74 17.24 -10.40
C THR A 65 9.21 16.31 -11.51
N ALA A 66 9.78 15.15 -11.15
CA ALA A 66 10.20 14.14 -12.12
C ALA A 66 9.00 13.55 -12.90
N ASP A 67 9.26 13.06 -14.12
CA ASP A 67 8.24 12.38 -14.93
C ASP A 67 7.76 11.08 -14.26
N TYR A 68 6.49 10.73 -14.45
CA TYR A 68 5.86 9.53 -13.87
C TYR A 68 6.68 8.26 -14.13
N TYR A 69 7.18 8.05 -15.36
CA TYR A 69 7.91 6.83 -15.71
C TYR A 69 9.31 6.79 -15.07
N GLU A 70 9.98 7.94 -14.97
CA GLU A 70 11.28 8.04 -14.30
C GLU A 70 11.14 7.78 -12.79
N LYS A 71 10.12 8.40 -12.15
CA LYS A 71 9.73 8.11 -10.76
C LYS A 71 9.46 6.63 -10.56
N ARG A 72 8.67 6.02 -11.44
CA ARG A 72 8.29 4.60 -11.36
C ARG A 72 9.50 3.67 -11.46
N ALA A 73 10.44 3.96 -12.34
CA ALA A 73 11.66 3.16 -12.48
C ALA A 73 12.51 3.20 -11.18
N ALA A 74 12.66 4.38 -10.57
CA ALA A 74 13.38 4.53 -9.30
C ALA A 74 12.69 3.76 -8.15
N VAL A 75 11.37 3.89 -8.05
CA VAL A 75 10.54 3.16 -7.07
C VAL A 75 10.73 1.66 -7.19
N ILE A 76 10.61 1.11 -8.40
CA ILE A 76 10.74 -0.33 -8.63
C ILE A 76 12.10 -0.84 -8.16
N LYS A 77 13.18 -0.12 -8.52
CA LYS A 77 14.54 -0.46 -8.07
C LYS A 77 14.63 -0.49 -6.55
N ASP A 78 14.06 0.51 -5.89
CA ASP A 78 14.12 0.63 -4.44
C ASP A 78 13.25 -0.41 -3.72
N LEU A 79 12.10 -0.78 -4.28
CA LEU A 79 11.29 -1.87 -3.74
C LEU A 79 12.00 -3.22 -3.86
N PHE A 80 12.68 -3.50 -4.98
CA PHE A 80 13.44 -4.74 -5.12
C PHE A 80 14.58 -4.85 -4.09
N TYR A 81 15.18 -3.73 -3.69
CA TYR A 81 16.16 -3.69 -2.61
C TYR A 81 15.58 -4.08 -1.24
N LEU A 82 14.28 -3.85 -1.04
CA LEU A 82 13.57 -4.09 0.22
C LEU A 82 12.91 -5.48 0.31
N ILE A 83 13.07 -6.34 -0.71
CA ILE A 83 12.50 -7.69 -0.68
C ILE A 83 13.12 -8.47 0.49
N GLY A 84 12.28 -9.05 1.34
CA GLY A 84 12.66 -9.73 2.58
C GLY A 84 12.65 -8.83 3.82
N GLU A 85 12.52 -7.52 3.67
CA GLU A 85 12.40 -6.60 4.81
C GLU A 85 10.98 -6.57 5.35
N GLU A 86 10.86 -6.31 6.65
CA GLU A 86 9.58 -6.24 7.35
C GLU A 86 9.06 -4.81 7.43
N VAL A 87 7.74 -4.68 7.40
CA VAL A 87 7.05 -3.42 7.69
C VAL A 87 7.13 -3.14 9.18
N SER A 88 7.71 -2.00 9.56
CA SER A 88 7.82 -1.58 10.97
C SER A 88 6.79 -0.54 11.38
N CYS A 89 6.18 0.17 10.43
CA CYS A 89 5.22 1.22 10.72
C CYS A 89 4.34 1.50 9.50
N VAL A 90 3.08 1.85 9.75
CA VAL A 90 2.14 2.36 8.75
C VAL A 90 1.40 3.55 9.32
N THR A 91 1.35 4.64 8.57
CA THR A 91 0.64 5.86 8.95
C THR A 91 -0.24 6.35 7.83
N VAL A 92 -1.39 6.92 8.19
CA VAL A 92 -2.29 7.59 7.25
C VAL A 92 -2.50 9.02 7.74
N SER A 93 -2.16 10.00 6.92
CA SER A 93 -2.33 11.41 7.28
C SER A 93 -3.80 11.83 7.24
N GLU A 94 -4.13 13.00 7.79
CA GLU A 94 -5.48 13.57 7.68
C GLU A 94 -5.91 13.79 6.22
N LYS A 95 -4.93 13.92 5.30
CA LYS A 95 -5.17 14.10 3.86
C LYS A 95 -5.26 12.77 3.09
N GLY A 96 -5.21 11.63 3.78
CA GLY A 96 -5.24 10.31 3.16
C GLY A 96 -3.89 9.85 2.59
N GLU A 97 -2.79 10.55 2.90
CA GLU A 97 -1.45 10.13 2.47
C GLU A 97 -1.01 8.90 3.26
N LEU A 98 -0.50 7.88 2.57
CA LEU A 98 -0.05 6.63 3.17
C LEU A 98 1.48 6.61 3.27
N SER A 99 1.99 6.27 4.45
CA SER A 99 3.40 5.91 4.62
C SER A 99 3.51 4.49 5.14
N ILE A 100 4.38 3.68 4.55
CA ILE A 100 4.73 2.33 5.00
C ILE A 100 6.25 2.29 5.16
N VAL A 101 6.73 2.09 6.39
CA VAL A 101 8.17 1.95 6.67
C VAL A 101 8.55 0.49 6.52
N ILE A 102 9.47 0.19 5.62
CA ILE A 102 9.95 -1.15 5.27
C ILE A 102 11.48 -1.13 5.34
N GLY A 103 12.07 -1.92 6.25
CA GLY A 103 13.51 -1.87 6.49
C GLY A 103 13.99 -0.46 6.84
N ASP A 104 14.93 0.08 6.06
CA ASP A 104 15.50 1.43 6.23
C ASP A 104 14.84 2.51 5.37
N LYS A 105 13.80 2.17 4.58
CA LYS A 105 13.11 3.11 3.69
C LYS A 105 11.64 3.25 4.05
N THR A 106 11.08 4.38 3.61
CA THR A 106 9.65 4.63 3.67
C THR A 106 9.10 4.65 2.26
N LEU A 107 8.14 3.78 2.00
CA LEU A 107 7.22 3.87 0.88
C LEU A 107 6.18 4.93 1.22
N PHE A 108 6.05 5.94 0.37
CA PHE A 108 5.15 7.07 0.55
C PHE A 108 4.27 7.25 -0.67
N LEU A 109 2.96 7.32 -0.41
CA LEU A 109 1.92 7.55 -1.39
C LEU A 109 1.16 8.82 -1.01
N PHE A 110 0.92 9.69 -1.98
CA PHE A 110 0.00 10.80 -1.86
C PHE A 110 -0.81 10.92 -3.14
N ARG A 111 -1.96 11.58 -3.05
CA ARG A 111 -2.83 11.83 -4.19
C ARG A 111 -2.31 13.04 -4.97
N GLU A 112 -2.12 12.88 -6.28
CA GLU A 112 -1.82 14.00 -7.19
C GLU A 112 -3.14 14.48 -7.83
N GLU A 113 -3.36 15.81 -7.91
CA GLU A 113 -4.64 16.38 -8.39
C GLU A 113 -4.87 16.14 -9.89
N ASP A 114 -3.81 15.90 -10.65
CA ASP A 114 -3.81 15.85 -12.13
C ASP A 114 -3.50 14.46 -12.73
N GLU A 115 -3.23 13.43 -11.91
CA GLU A 115 -2.89 12.09 -12.40
C GLU A 115 -4.10 11.13 -12.36
N PHE A 116 -4.12 10.21 -13.33
CA PHE A 116 -5.21 9.29 -13.73
C PHE A 116 -5.98 8.64 -12.56
N GLU A 117 -7.33 8.72 -12.58
CA GLU A 117 -8.33 7.89 -11.86
C GLU A 117 -7.71 6.93 -10.81
N GLU A 118 -7.33 7.48 -9.66
CA GLU A 118 -6.36 6.83 -8.75
C GLU A 118 -7.03 5.82 -7.81
N VAL A 119 -6.64 4.54 -7.94
CA VAL A 119 -6.98 3.45 -7.04
C VAL A 119 -5.71 3.10 -6.25
N TRP A 120 -5.69 3.45 -4.97
CA TRP A 120 -4.92 2.68 -3.99
C TRP A 120 -5.87 1.65 -3.40
N GLU A 121 -5.56 0.38 -3.62
CA GLU A 121 -6.31 -0.74 -3.08
C GLU A 121 -5.40 -1.68 -2.28
N ILE A 122 -5.92 -2.21 -1.18
CA ILE A 122 -5.32 -3.34 -0.47
C ILE A 122 -6.31 -4.50 -0.45
N MET A 123 -5.88 -5.66 -0.93
CA MET A 123 -6.72 -6.85 -1.14
C MET A 123 -6.09 -8.12 -0.56
N ASP A 124 -6.91 -9.13 -0.29
CA ASP A 124 -6.46 -10.46 0.10
C ASP A 124 -6.35 -11.50 -1.01
N ASN A 125 -5.32 -12.35 -0.90
CA ASN A 125 -5.20 -13.65 -1.57
C ASN A 125 -5.41 -13.72 -3.10
N SER A 126 -5.46 -12.61 -3.83
CA SER A 126 -5.26 -12.54 -5.28
C SER A 126 -5.03 -11.09 -5.71
N THR A 127 -4.75 -10.87 -6.99
CA THR A 127 -4.49 -9.55 -7.58
C THR A 127 -5.53 -9.18 -8.65
N SER A 128 -6.67 -9.85 -8.66
CA SER A 128 -7.71 -9.56 -9.63
C SER A 128 -8.70 -8.58 -9.03
N ASN A 129 -8.70 -7.33 -9.47
CA ASN A 129 -9.70 -6.32 -9.06
C ASN A 129 -11.15 -6.75 -9.39
N PHE A 130 -11.34 -7.79 -10.20
CA PHE A 130 -12.65 -8.39 -10.52
C PHE A 130 -13.01 -9.58 -9.62
N ALA A 131 -12.11 -10.00 -8.73
CA ALA A 131 -12.39 -11.05 -7.77
C ALA A 131 -13.19 -10.47 -6.61
N ASP A 132 -14.11 -11.27 -6.06
CA ASP A 132 -14.78 -10.92 -4.82
C ASP A 132 -13.83 -11.22 -3.65
N HIS A 133 -13.18 -10.19 -3.15
CA HIS A 133 -12.24 -10.25 -2.04
C HIS A 133 -13.00 -10.33 -0.71
N GLU A 134 -12.54 -11.20 0.21
CA GLU A 134 -13.16 -11.29 1.54
C GLU A 134 -12.94 -9.98 2.31
N TRP A 135 -11.82 -9.31 2.05
CA TRP A 135 -11.55 -7.99 2.60
C TRP A 135 -10.79 -7.10 1.61
N TYR A 136 -11.11 -5.79 1.63
CA TYR A 136 -10.35 -4.78 0.91
C TYR A 136 -10.41 -3.41 1.60
N ILE A 137 -9.40 -2.58 1.34
CA ILE A 137 -9.40 -1.13 1.61
C ILE A 137 -9.12 -0.44 0.30
N THR A 138 -9.95 0.53 -0.08
CA THR A 138 -9.68 1.39 -1.24
C THR A 138 -9.88 2.86 -0.90
N LEU A 139 -9.05 3.72 -1.49
CA LEU A 139 -9.23 5.17 -1.48
C LEU A 139 -10.03 5.58 -2.73
N LEU A 140 -11.18 6.21 -2.53
CA LEU A 140 -12.11 6.62 -3.59
C LEU A 140 -11.75 8.00 -4.17
N ASP A 141 -12.34 8.30 -5.34
CA ASP A 141 -12.15 9.56 -6.07
C ASP A 141 -12.59 10.81 -5.29
N ASP A 142 -13.52 10.70 -4.35
CA ASP A 142 -13.95 11.82 -3.50
C ASP A 142 -13.04 12.02 -2.26
N GLY A 143 -12.00 11.19 -2.12
CA GLY A 143 -11.07 11.20 -1.00
C GLY A 143 -11.55 10.40 0.21
N ASP A 144 -12.71 9.72 0.10
CA ASP A 144 -13.19 8.82 1.13
C ASP A 144 -12.58 7.42 1.00
N PHE A 145 -12.46 6.72 2.13
CA PHE A 145 -12.11 5.30 2.13
C PHE A 145 -13.36 4.41 2.09
N GLU A 146 -13.30 3.36 1.28
CA GLU A 146 -14.18 2.20 1.37
C GLU A 146 -13.43 1.02 2.00
N LEU A 147 -14.09 0.34 2.92
CA LEU A 147 -13.53 -0.75 3.72
C LEU A 147 -14.52 -1.91 3.75
N LYS A 148 -14.09 -3.07 3.28
CA LYS A 148 -14.74 -4.36 3.54
C LYS A 148 -13.79 -5.17 4.41
N CYS A 149 -14.23 -5.54 5.61
CA CYS A 149 -13.47 -6.37 6.53
C CYS A 149 -14.37 -7.51 7.01
N PRO A 150 -13.93 -8.78 6.98
CA PRO A 150 -14.68 -9.88 7.57
C PRO A 150 -14.94 -9.57 9.04
N GLU A 151 -16.15 -9.86 9.52
CA GLU A 151 -16.46 -9.72 10.93
C GLU A 151 -15.45 -10.56 11.73
N LEU A 152 -14.78 -9.94 12.71
CA LEU A 152 -13.98 -10.69 13.66
C LEU A 152 -14.89 -11.76 14.28
N PRO A 153 -14.46 -13.03 14.36
CA PRO A 153 -15.22 -14.04 15.08
C PRO A 153 -15.52 -13.49 16.48
N LYS A 154 -16.80 -13.34 16.80
CA LYS A 154 -17.23 -12.98 18.15
C LYS A 154 -16.92 -14.16 19.05
N ASN A 155 -15.75 -14.13 19.69
CA ASN A 155 -15.42 -15.00 20.81
C ASN A 155 -15.68 -14.26 22.12
#